data_AF-A0A519XUQ9-F1
#
_entry.id   AF-A0A519XUQ9-F1
#
_cell.length_a   1.000
_cell.length_b   1.000
_cell.length_c   1.000
_cell.angle_alpha   90.00
_cell.angle_beta   90.00
_cell.angle_gamma   90.00
#
_symmetry.space_group_name_H-M   'P 1'
#
loop_
_entity.id
_entity.type
_entity.pdbx_description
1 polymer ?
#
loop_
_entity_poly.entity_id
_entity_poly.type
_entity_poly.pdbx_seq_one_letter_code
_entity_poly.pdbx_strand_id
1 'polypeptide(L)'
;SGGTNLIDAIAKVPGISQISTGGAISKPTIRGLGYNRVLTIVDGAREEGQQWGDEHGIQVDQFSAARVEVLKGPASLLYGSDALGGVINVIDDFVPAMGEHNGNFTTNYNTNNGLTASSLMMQGNSDGFVYRGRVSYKNAYGFSYKDKTVPNAGFNETNVNGMLGLNKTWGYAHLNLSRFNTNVGLVEEGPDADGNYLNEDGDVISNADARKRKLGLPYQNINHYRAALNSNILLGGGQLKSTLAFQKNIRKEFEESEDEAGLNLNLDSYTYDVKYSFPSTGNWEPTLGLQGMYQTNANNGDEYLIPDYTSNNIGAFAYLKRNFEKGAINAGVRYDYKTINGRDLNDNGEQVFTAFKNNFSNVSGSIGIAYEVAKDLVLRGNAGSGFRAPNIAELGANGRHEGTFRYEIGNSNLKQETSLQFDLGLEYSGEKVTLGLNAYSNRIYNYIYPGNFNNETTPFVDEDGLSTILPVYRFVQTDADLIGGEASVDFHLIKSLH
;
A
#
# COMPACT_ATOMS: atom_id res chain seq x y z
N SER A 1 -18.27 -9.13 2.42
CA SER A 1 -18.30 -8.12 1.32
C SER A 1 -17.63 -8.74 0.10
N GLY A 2 -18.30 -8.85 -1.05
CA GLY A 2 -17.79 -9.51 -2.25
C GLY A 2 -16.86 -8.67 -3.13
N GLY A 3 -15.89 -7.97 -2.52
CA GLY A 3 -14.83 -7.29 -3.27
C GLY A 3 -13.94 -8.30 -4.02
N THR A 4 -13.30 -7.87 -5.11
CA THR A 4 -12.36 -8.71 -5.85
C THR A 4 -10.96 -8.67 -5.26
N ASN A 5 -10.66 -7.64 -4.45
CA ASN A 5 -9.43 -7.52 -3.67
C ASN A 5 -9.64 -6.91 -2.26
N LEU A 6 -8.56 -6.80 -1.49
CA LEU A 6 -8.56 -6.31 -0.11
C LEU A 6 -8.99 -4.84 0.00
N ILE A 7 -8.59 -4.00 -0.95
CA ILE A 7 -8.85 -2.56 -0.92
C ILE A 7 -10.33 -2.27 -1.15
N ASP A 8 -11.00 -3.03 -2.03
CA ASP A 8 -12.45 -2.94 -2.24
C ASP A 8 -13.25 -3.12 -0.94
N ALA A 9 -12.74 -3.95 -0.03
CA ALA A 9 -13.40 -4.23 1.24
C ALA A 9 -13.34 -3.03 2.19
N ILE A 10 -12.22 -2.29 2.21
CA ILE A 10 -12.00 -1.15 3.11
C ILE A 10 -12.43 0.19 2.53
N ALA A 11 -12.61 0.29 1.20
CA ALA A 11 -13.12 1.49 0.52
C ALA A 11 -14.56 1.88 0.93
N LYS A 12 -15.23 1.07 1.76
CA LYS A 12 -16.56 1.36 2.31
C LYS A 12 -16.53 2.18 3.59
N VAL A 13 -15.36 2.32 4.21
CA VAL A 13 -15.19 3.12 5.43
C VAL A 13 -15.19 4.60 5.04
N PRO A 14 -15.95 5.47 5.74
CA PRO A 14 -15.93 6.92 5.47
C PRO A 14 -14.50 7.47 5.41
N GLY A 15 -14.23 8.37 4.48
CA GLY A 15 -12.89 8.96 4.28
C GLY A 15 -11.86 8.03 3.63
N ILE A 16 -12.25 6.82 3.23
CA ILE A 16 -11.44 5.91 2.43
C ILE A 16 -12.09 5.76 1.06
N SER A 17 -11.29 5.90 0.01
CA SER A 17 -11.65 5.55 -1.36
C SER A 17 -10.56 4.67 -1.96
N GLN A 18 -10.68 4.34 -3.24
CA GLN A 18 -9.67 3.59 -3.94
C GLN A 18 -9.41 4.12 -5.34
N ILE A 19 -8.19 3.90 -5.82
CA ILE A 19 -7.80 4.02 -7.21
C ILE A 19 -7.68 2.58 -7.73
N SER A 20 -8.35 2.26 -8.82
CA SER A 20 -8.39 0.90 -9.36
C SER A 20 -8.13 0.90 -10.86
N THR A 21 -7.31 -0.05 -11.32
CA THR A 21 -7.04 -0.32 -12.74
C THR A 21 -7.46 -1.76 -13.01
N GLY A 22 -8.60 -1.95 -13.68
CA GLY A 22 -9.21 -3.27 -13.82
C GLY A 22 -9.65 -3.91 -12.49
N GLY A 23 -9.81 -5.23 -12.47
CA GLY A 23 -10.32 -5.96 -11.29
C GLY A 23 -9.26 -6.42 -10.27
N ALA A 24 -7.98 -6.38 -10.64
CA ALA A 24 -6.87 -6.91 -9.86
C ALA A 24 -6.11 -5.82 -9.08
N ILE A 25 -5.94 -4.66 -9.70
CA ILE A 25 -5.14 -3.57 -9.14
C ILE A 25 -6.06 -2.63 -8.38
N SER A 26 -5.79 -2.43 -7.10
CA SER A 26 -6.43 -1.38 -6.31
C SER A 26 -5.47 -0.82 -5.28
N LYS A 27 -5.59 0.48 -5.06
CA LYS A 27 -4.82 1.24 -4.09
C LYS A 27 -5.74 2.04 -3.19
N PRO A 28 -5.49 2.02 -1.87
CA PRO A 28 -6.29 2.80 -0.96
C PRO A 28 -5.92 4.28 -1.05
N THR A 29 -6.94 5.13 -0.93
CA THR A 29 -6.80 6.57 -0.77
C THR A 29 -7.47 6.96 0.55
N ILE A 30 -6.76 7.68 1.41
CA ILE A 30 -7.29 8.20 2.67
C ILE A 30 -7.42 9.71 2.52
N ARG A 31 -8.65 10.22 2.58
CA ARG A 31 -8.95 11.66 2.52
C ARG A 31 -8.32 12.38 1.31
N GLY A 32 -8.29 11.69 0.17
CA GLY A 32 -7.71 12.20 -1.08
C GLY A 32 -6.21 11.96 -1.25
N LEU A 33 -5.51 11.41 -0.25
CA LEU A 33 -4.10 11.05 -0.34
C LEU A 33 -3.94 9.56 -0.61
N GLY A 34 -3.17 9.19 -1.64
CA GLY A 34 -2.87 7.81 -2.03
C GLY A 34 -1.37 7.57 -2.28
N TYR A 35 -1.04 6.46 -2.94
CA TYR A 35 0.34 6.09 -3.30
C TYR A 35 1.28 6.05 -2.08
N ASN A 36 2.52 6.50 -2.24
CA ASN A 36 3.51 6.61 -1.17
C ASN A 36 3.14 7.63 -0.06
N ARG A 37 1.91 8.17 -0.03
CA ARG A 37 1.39 8.95 1.11
C ARG A 37 0.54 8.10 2.05
N VAL A 38 0.14 6.90 1.66
CA VAL A 38 -0.56 5.93 2.52
C VAL A 38 0.35 4.73 2.75
N LEU A 39 0.76 4.54 4.00
CA LEU A 39 1.66 3.46 4.37
C LEU A 39 0.89 2.16 4.57
N THR A 40 1.27 1.08 3.89
CA THR A 40 0.70 -0.25 4.12
C THR A 40 1.65 -1.08 4.97
N ILE A 41 1.13 -1.67 6.04
CA ILE A 41 1.82 -2.60 6.93
C ILE A 41 1.10 -3.94 6.82
N VAL A 42 1.86 -5.03 6.72
CA VAL A 42 1.34 -6.39 6.63
C VAL A 42 2.06 -7.24 7.65
N ASP A 43 1.31 -7.75 8.63
CA ASP A 43 1.85 -8.54 9.74
C ASP A 43 3.05 -7.87 10.43
N GLY A 44 2.95 -6.55 10.64
CA GLY A 44 3.98 -5.74 11.30
C GLY A 44 5.12 -5.28 10.39
N ALA A 45 5.32 -5.89 9.21
CA ALA A 45 6.32 -5.47 8.24
C ALA A 45 5.74 -4.39 7.30
N ARG A 46 6.57 -3.41 6.92
CA ARG A 46 6.20 -2.41 5.93
C ARG A 46 6.12 -3.08 4.56
N GLU A 47 5.01 -2.92 3.84
CA GLU A 47 4.86 -3.48 2.49
C GLU A 47 5.65 -2.64 1.49
N GLU A 48 6.66 -3.24 0.87
CA GLU A 48 7.57 -2.56 -0.07
C GLU A 48 7.58 -3.25 -1.43
N GLY A 49 7.04 -2.54 -2.41
CA GLY A 49 7.11 -2.89 -3.81
C GLY A 49 7.26 -1.61 -4.62
N GLN A 50 7.17 -1.72 -5.94
CA GLN A 50 7.17 -0.56 -6.82
C GLN A 50 5.84 0.22 -6.73
N GLN A 51 5.49 0.85 -5.60
CA GLN A 51 4.11 1.36 -5.34
C GLN A 51 3.78 2.76 -5.90
N TRP A 52 4.62 3.31 -6.78
CA TRP A 52 4.54 4.71 -7.22
C TRP A 52 3.61 4.96 -8.43
N GLY A 53 3.43 4.00 -9.35
CA GLY A 53 2.57 4.10 -10.55
C GLY A 53 1.12 3.66 -10.34
N ASP A 54 0.15 4.15 -11.10
CA ASP A 54 -1.30 3.95 -10.85
C ASP A 54 -1.69 2.46 -10.84
N GLU A 55 -1.13 1.70 -11.78
CA GLU A 55 -1.24 0.25 -11.95
C GLU A 55 -0.52 -0.59 -10.88
N HIS A 56 0.18 0.04 -9.94
CA HIS A 56 1.03 -0.69 -8.99
C HIS A 56 0.30 -1.10 -7.70
N GLY A 57 -0.65 -2.03 -7.82
CA GLY A 57 -1.47 -2.51 -6.70
C GLY A 57 -0.70 -3.06 -5.49
N ILE A 58 -1.39 -3.16 -4.35
CA ILE A 58 -0.84 -3.72 -3.11
C ILE A 58 -0.78 -5.26 -3.21
N GLN A 59 0.40 -5.83 -2.96
CA GLN A 59 0.72 -7.24 -3.24
C GLN A 59 0.36 -8.15 -2.06
N VAL A 60 -0.88 -8.03 -1.58
CA VAL A 60 -1.37 -8.70 -0.35
C VAL A 60 -2.55 -9.59 -0.66
N ASP A 61 -2.47 -10.84 -0.19
CA ASP A 61 -3.58 -11.79 -0.28
C ASP A 61 -4.75 -11.35 0.61
N GLN A 62 -5.90 -11.08 0.02
CA GLN A 62 -7.12 -10.75 0.77
C GLN A 62 -7.51 -11.85 1.77
N PHE A 63 -7.21 -13.12 1.48
CA PHE A 63 -7.56 -14.23 2.37
C PHE A 63 -6.66 -14.30 3.60
N SER A 64 -5.51 -13.61 3.59
CA SER A 64 -4.64 -13.48 4.77
C SER A 64 -5.01 -12.36 5.71
N ALA A 65 -5.88 -11.44 5.31
CA ALA A 65 -6.36 -10.39 6.19
C ALA A 65 -7.46 -10.91 7.12
N ALA A 66 -7.17 -11.03 8.41
CA ALA A 66 -8.20 -11.28 9.43
C ALA A 66 -8.83 -9.96 9.91
N ARG A 67 -8.01 -8.91 10.01
CA ARG A 67 -8.48 -7.53 10.21
C ARG A 67 -7.64 -6.54 9.44
N VAL A 68 -8.25 -5.41 9.12
CA VAL A 68 -7.56 -4.24 8.58
C VAL A 68 -7.84 -3.05 9.49
N GLU A 69 -6.78 -2.46 10.02
CA GLU A 69 -6.87 -1.24 10.81
C GLU A 69 -6.47 -0.04 9.94
N VAL A 70 -7.23 1.04 10.02
CA VAL A 70 -6.93 2.27 9.28
C VAL A 70 -6.67 3.38 10.28
N LEU A 71 -5.44 3.88 10.29
CA LEU A 71 -5.03 5.00 11.12
C LEU A 71 -4.94 6.25 10.28
N LYS A 72 -5.80 7.23 10.59
CA LYS A 72 -5.83 8.52 9.91
C LYS A 72 -5.11 9.58 10.75
N GLY A 73 -4.43 10.49 10.08
CA GLY A 73 -3.85 11.67 10.71
C GLY A 73 -2.62 11.40 11.59
N PRO A 74 -2.32 12.29 12.57
CA PRO A 74 -1.03 12.37 13.26
C PRO A 74 -0.55 11.10 13.99
N ALA A 75 -1.46 10.18 14.30
CA ALA A 75 -1.14 8.90 14.92
C ALA A 75 -0.25 8.00 14.03
N SER A 76 -0.17 8.29 12.73
CA SER A 76 0.69 7.58 11.78
C SER A 76 2.20 7.74 12.06
N LEU A 77 2.60 8.74 12.85
CA LEU A 77 4.00 9.01 13.21
C LEU A 77 4.74 7.80 13.82
N LEU A 78 4.01 6.89 14.49
CA LEU A 78 4.58 5.67 15.09
C LEU A 78 4.92 4.57 14.08
N TYR A 79 4.39 4.66 12.86
CA TYR A 79 4.55 3.65 11.82
C TYR A 79 5.65 4.01 10.82
N GLY A 80 6.04 5.29 10.75
CA GLY A 80 7.22 5.74 10.02
C GLY A 80 6.98 6.96 9.14
N SER A 81 8.03 7.34 8.41
CA SER A 81 7.93 8.31 7.32
C SER A 81 6.98 7.81 6.22
N ASP A 82 6.50 8.71 5.39
CA ASP A 82 5.66 8.44 4.21
C ASP A 82 4.17 8.16 4.52
N ALA A 83 3.75 8.26 5.78
CA ALA A 83 2.36 8.10 6.20
C ALA A 83 1.58 9.42 6.30
N LEU A 84 1.73 10.30 5.30
CA LEU A 84 1.10 11.64 5.22
C LEU A 84 -0.44 11.58 5.21
N GLY A 85 -1.02 10.59 4.54
CA GLY A 85 -2.46 10.34 4.48
C GLY A 85 -2.95 9.37 5.56
N GLY A 86 -2.07 8.50 6.04
CA GLY A 86 -2.38 7.55 7.09
C GLY A 86 -1.68 6.21 6.89
N VAL A 87 -2.12 5.22 7.66
CA VAL A 87 -1.60 3.85 7.67
C VAL A 87 -2.74 2.86 7.49
N ILE A 88 -2.51 1.85 6.66
CA ILE A 88 -3.35 0.66 6.55
C ILE A 88 -2.54 -0.50 7.09
N ASN A 89 -3.03 -1.09 8.18
CA ASN A 89 -2.37 -2.17 8.88
C ASN A 89 -3.20 -3.46 8.68
N VAL A 90 -2.71 -4.32 7.80
CA VAL A 90 -3.29 -5.62 7.47
C VAL A 90 -2.71 -6.65 8.42
N ILE A 91 -3.58 -7.34 9.14
CA ILE A 91 -3.16 -8.21 10.23
C ILE A 91 -3.83 -9.57 10.06
N ASP A 92 -3.01 -10.62 10.06
CA ASP A 92 -3.47 -12.01 10.04
C ASP A 92 -4.10 -12.41 11.39
N ASP A 93 -4.76 -13.56 11.40
CA ASP A 93 -5.58 -14.00 12.53
C ASP A 93 -4.73 -14.32 13.77
N PHE A 94 -5.35 -14.31 14.95
CA PHE A 94 -4.68 -14.77 16.17
C PHE A 94 -4.28 -16.24 16.05
N VAL A 95 -3.20 -16.61 16.74
CA VAL A 95 -2.82 -18.02 16.84
C VAL A 95 -3.90 -18.80 17.60
N PRO A 96 -4.17 -20.07 17.25
CA PRO A 96 -5.18 -20.86 17.93
C PRO A 96 -4.78 -21.16 19.39
N ALA A 97 -5.74 -21.56 20.22
CA ALA A 97 -5.46 -21.90 21.62
C ALA A 97 -4.55 -23.13 21.71
N MET A 98 -3.87 -23.31 22.84
CA MET A 98 -2.95 -24.44 23.03
C MET A 98 -3.69 -25.78 22.86
N GLY A 99 -3.13 -26.67 22.03
CA GLY A 99 -3.71 -27.97 21.68
C GLY A 99 -4.72 -27.94 20.54
N GLU A 100 -5.08 -26.76 20.03
CA GLU A 100 -6.01 -26.64 18.91
C GLU A 100 -5.30 -26.74 17.56
N HIS A 101 -5.95 -27.45 16.66
CA HIS A 101 -5.60 -27.55 15.24
C HIS A 101 -6.87 -27.31 14.45
N ASN A 102 -6.85 -26.37 13.53
CA ASN A 102 -8.00 -26.07 12.69
C ASN A 102 -7.54 -25.63 11.30
N GLY A 103 -8.50 -25.56 10.40
CA GLY A 103 -8.29 -25.09 9.05
C GLY A 103 -9.57 -24.50 8.49
N ASN A 104 -9.44 -23.72 7.43
CA ASN A 104 -10.59 -23.22 6.69
C ASN A 104 -10.41 -23.46 5.20
N PHE A 105 -11.54 -23.67 4.54
CA PHE A 105 -11.62 -23.67 3.08
C PHE A 105 -12.69 -22.67 2.68
N THR A 106 -12.29 -21.69 1.88
CA THR A 106 -13.18 -20.63 1.40
C THR A 106 -13.13 -20.61 -0.11
N THR A 107 -14.29 -20.54 -0.76
CA THR A 107 -14.39 -20.33 -2.20
C THR A 107 -15.40 -19.23 -2.50
N ASN A 108 -15.12 -18.43 -3.51
CA ASN A 108 -15.95 -17.31 -3.96
C ASN A 108 -16.09 -17.34 -5.49
N TYR A 109 -17.29 -17.01 -5.97
CA TYR A 109 -17.58 -16.86 -7.38
C TYR A 109 -18.29 -15.52 -7.65
N ASN A 110 -17.75 -14.70 -8.56
CA ASN A 110 -18.40 -13.45 -9.00
C ASN A 110 -18.81 -13.57 -10.46
N THR A 111 -20.07 -13.26 -10.76
CA THR A 111 -20.63 -13.39 -12.13
C THR A 111 -20.14 -12.31 -13.10
N ASN A 112 -19.82 -11.10 -12.61
CA ASN A 112 -19.49 -9.96 -13.47
C ASN A 112 -18.19 -10.14 -14.28
N ASN A 113 -17.20 -10.82 -13.70
CA ASN A 113 -15.90 -11.09 -14.31
C ASN A 113 -15.53 -12.58 -14.25
N GLY A 114 -16.51 -13.42 -13.90
CA GLY A 114 -16.34 -14.86 -13.71
C GLY A 114 -15.23 -15.22 -12.74
N LEU A 115 -14.93 -14.37 -11.75
CA LEU A 115 -13.90 -14.63 -10.76
C LEU A 115 -14.19 -15.95 -10.07
N THR A 116 -13.21 -16.85 -10.05
CA THR A 116 -13.15 -17.99 -9.14
C THR A 116 -11.98 -17.78 -8.20
N ALA A 117 -12.24 -17.74 -6.90
CA ALA A 117 -11.23 -17.55 -5.88
C ALA A 117 -11.37 -18.63 -4.81
N SER A 118 -10.30 -19.37 -4.51
CA SER A 118 -10.31 -20.40 -3.47
C SER A 118 -9.10 -20.26 -2.55
N SER A 119 -9.30 -20.52 -1.27
CA SER A 119 -8.25 -20.50 -0.26
C SER A 119 -8.40 -21.69 0.68
N LEU A 120 -7.27 -22.32 0.99
CA LEU A 120 -7.15 -23.38 1.98
C LEU A 120 -6.10 -22.94 3.01
N MET A 121 -6.46 -22.96 4.29
CA MET A 121 -5.56 -22.68 5.40
C MET A 121 -5.61 -23.81 6.42
N MET A 122 -4.46 -24.09 7.03
CA MET A 122 -4.33 -24.93 8.20
C MET A 122 -3.42 -24.25 9.23
N GLN A 123 -3.75 -24.38 10.50
CA GLN A 123 -2.96 -23.85 11.61
C GLN A 123 -3.03 -24.74 12.85
N GLY A 124 -2.09 -24.53 13.77
CA GLY A 124 -2.10 -25.24 15.04
C GLY A 124 -1.18 -24.61 16.08
N ASN A 125 -1.40 -25.01 17.32
CA ASN A 125 -0.59 -24.61 18.47
C ASN A 125 -0.30 -25.83 19.35
N SER A 126 0.94 -26.32 19.31
CA SER A 126 1.40 -27.46 20.10
C SER A 126 2.37 -26.98 21.17
N ASP A 127 1.88 -26.82 22.39
CA ASP A 127 2.66 -26.34 23.55
C ASP A 127 3.42 -25.03 23.26
N GLY A 128 2.76 -24.06 22.62
CA GLY A 128 3.35 -22.78 22.27
C GLY A 128 4.25 -22.81 21.03
N PHE A 129 4.47 -23.97 20.40
CA PHE A 129 4.91 -23.98 19.00
C PHE A 129 3.70 -23.76 18.09
N VAL A 130 3.67 -22.61 17.41
CA VAL A 130 2.56 -22.20 16.56
C VAL A 130 2.94 -22.28 15.10
N TYR A 131 2.01 -22.73 14.26
CA TYR A 131 2.19 -22.74 12.83
C TYR A 131 0.90 -22.36 12.11
N ARG A 132 1.04 -21.78 10.91
CA ARG A 132 -0.04 -21.51 9.96
C ARG A 132 0.51 -21.68 8.56
N GLY A 133 -0.28 -22.26 7.67
CA GLY A 133 -0.01 -22.33 6.24
C GLY A 133 -1.28 -22.04 5.47
N ARG A 134 -1.21 -21.20 4.45
CA ARG A 134 -2.33 -20.84 3.57
C ARG A 134 -1.88 -20.84 2.12
N VAL A 135 -2.69 -21.43 1.26
CA VAL A 135 -2.57 -21.30 -0.20
C VAL A 135 -3.87 -20.72 -0.72
N SER A 136 -3.78 -19.76 -1.63
CA SER A 136 -4.94 -19.21 -2.32
C SER A 136 -4.68 -19.07 -3.81
N TYR A 137 -5.74 -19.21 -4.60
CA TYR A 137 -5.73 -19.02 -6.05
C TYR A 137 -6.95 -18.22 -6.47
N LYS A 138 -6.74 -17.21 -7.31
CA LYS A 138 -7.79 -16.40 -7.94
C LYS A 138 -7.59 -16.41 -9.44
N ASN A 139 -8.69 -16.42 -10.18
CA ASN A 139 -8.67 -16.24 -11.62
C ASN A 139 -9.98 -15.62 -12.11
N ALA A 140 -9.87 -14.55 -12.89
CA ALA A 140 -10.98 -13.83 -13.49
C ALA A 140 -10.66 -13.46 -14.94
N TYR A 141 -11.69 -13.38 -15.78
CA TYR A 141 -11.60 -12.68 -17.06
C TYR A 141 -11.94 -11.20 -16.87
N GLY A 142 -12.06 -10.43 -17.95
CA GLY A 142 -12.43 -9.02 -17.89
C GLY A 142 -13.81 -8.76 -17.26
N PHE A 143 -14.00 -7.60 -16.62
CA PHE A 143 -15.32 -7.25 -16.09
C PHE A 143 -16.28 -6.85 -17.21
N SER A 144 -17.57 -7.14 -17.02
CA SER A 144 -18.61 -6.66 -17.91
C SER A 144 -19.12 -5.28 -17.48
N TYR A 145 -19.41 -4.44 -18.47
CA TYR A 145 -20.11 -3.17 -18.33
C TYR A 145 -21.17 -3.08 -19.43
N LYS A 146 -22.43 -2.85 -19.04
CA LYS A 146 -23.60 -3.01 -19.91
C LYS A 146 -23.60 -4.42 -20.55
N ASP A 147 -23.56 -4.49 -21.87
CA ASP A 147 -23.56 -5.69 -22.69
C ASP A 147 -22.16 -6.06 -23.23
N LYS A 148 -21.12 -5.33 -22.83
CA LYS A 148 -19.74 -5.52 -23.27
C LYS A 148 -18.87 -6.06 -22.14
N THR A 149 -17.83 -6.80 -22.49
CA THR A 149 -16.80 -7.29 -21.57
C THR A 149 -15.49 -6.64 -21.96
N VAL A 150 -14.80 -6.01 -21.00
CA VAL A 150 -13.53 -5.33 -21.27
C VAL A 150 -12.46 -6.39 -21.56
N PRO A 151 -11.91 -6.47 -22.79
CA PRO A 151 -10.87 -7.45 -23.12
C PRO A 151 -9.60 -7.15 -22.33
N ASN A 152 -8.78 -8.19 -22.15
CA ASN A 152 -7.51 -8.13 -21.41
C ASN A 152 -7.56 -7.55 -19.98
N ALA A 153 -8.73 -7.26 -19.41
CA ALA A 153 -8.86 -6.78 -18.02
C ALA A 153 -8.89 -7.91 -16.97
N GLY A 154 -8.46 -9.11 -17.35
CA GLY A 154 -8.45 -10.31 -16.51
C GLY A 154 -7.22 -10.39 -15.61
N PHE A 155 -7.21 -11.38 -14.72
CA PHE A 155 -6.03 -11.68 -13.90
C PHE A 155 -6.03 -13.11 -13.38
N ASN A 156 -4.86 -13.56 -12.95
CA ASN A 156 -4.71 -14.73 -12.10
C ASN A 156 -3.71 -14.43 -10.98
N GLU A 157 -3.99 -14.93 -9.79
CA GLU A 157 -3.19 -14.66 -8.59
C GLU A 157 -3.02 -15.97 -7.81
N THR A 158 -1.79 -16.29 -7.44
CA THR A 158 -1.46 -17.42 -6.56
C THR A 158 -0.69 -16.89 -5.37
N ASN A 159 -1.19 -17.18 -4.17
CA ASN A 159 -0.52 -16.81 -2.93
C ASN A 159 -0.19 -18.02 -2.09
N VAL A 160 0.99 -17.99 -1.48
CA VAL A 160 1.41 -18.94 -0.46
C VAL A 160 1.88 -18.13 0.74
N ASN A 161 1.28 -18.37 1.90
CA ASN A 161 1.63 -17.74 3.17
C ASN A 161 1.93 -18.81 4.21
N GLY A 162 2.96 -18.61 5.02
CA GLY A 162 3.34 -19.52 6.10
C GLY A 162 3.85 -18.75 7.31
N MET A 163 3.47 -19.19 8.50
CA MET A 163 3.97 -18.69 9.78
C MET A 163 4.47 -19.87 10.60
N LEU A 164 5.66 -19.72 11.20
CA LEU A 164 6.18 -20.60 12.26
C LEU A 164 6.56 -19.73 13.45
N GLY A 165 6.28 -20.19 14.66
CA GLY A 165 6.53 -19.35 15.83
C GLY A 165 6.60 -20.06 17.15
N LEU A 166 7.10 -19.33 18.14
CA LEU A 166 7.13 -19.73 19.54
C LEU A 166 6.37 -18.69 20.37
N ASN A 167 5.43 -19.18 21.17
CA ASN A 167 4.70 -18.44 22.18
C ASN A 167 5.03 -19.05 23.54
N LYS A 168 5.68 -18.29 24.41
CA LYS A 168 6.09 -18.72 25.73
C LYS A 168 5.83 -17.60 26.74
N THR A 169 6.13 -17.85 28.01
CA THR A 169 5.95 -16.86 29.09
C THR A 169 6.80 -15.61 28.92
N TRP A 170 7.92 -15.69 28.21
CA TRP A 170 8.77 -14.54 27.88
C TRP A 170 8.20 -13.66 26.75
N GLY A 171 7.16 -14.11 26.06
CA GLY A 171 6.57 -13.43 24.91
C GLY A 171 6.50 -14.32 23.67
N TYR A 172 6.72 -13.74 22.48
CA TYR A 172 6.67 -14.50 21.23
C TYR A 172 7.74 -14.12 20.22
N ALA A 173 8.01 -15.04 19.29
CA ALA A 173 8.76 -14.81 18.06
C ALA A 173 8.10 -15.61 16.91
N HIS A 174 7.71 -14.92 15.83
CA HIS A 174 7.02 -15.48 14.67
C HIS A 174 7.78 -15.14 13.40
N LEU A 175 8.16 -16.16 12.64
CA LEU A 175 8.68 -16.03 11.28
C LEU A 175 7.53 -16.21 10.29
N ASN A 176 7.23 -15.16 9.54
CA ASN A 176 6.26 -15.14 8.46
C ASN A 176 6.99 -15.18 7.12
N LEU A 177 6.55 -16.06 6.23
CA LEU A 177 7.04 -16.25 4.88
C LEU A 177 5.86 -16.12 3.92
N SER A 178 6.02 -15.39 2.83
CA SER A 178 4.98 -15.32 1.80
C SER A 178 5.55 -15.17 0.39
N ARG A 179 4.77 -15.65 -0.57
CA ARG A 179 4.92 -15.40 -2.00
C ARG A 179 3.58 -14.99 -2.57
N PHE A 180 3.50 -13.78 -3.10
CA PHE A 180 2.41 -13.28 -3.93
C PHE A 180 2.86 -13.33 -5.39
N ASN A 181 2.10 -14.01 -6.25
CA ASN A 181 2.35 -14.05 -7.68
C ASN A 181 1.06 -13.68 -8.40
N THR A 182 1.09 -12.65 -9.23
CA THR A 182 -0.07 -12.27 -10.04
C THR A 182 0.35 -12.02 -11.48
N ASN A 183 -0.54 -12.39 -12.41
CA ASN A 183 -0.54 -11.91 -13.77
C ASN A 183 -1.79 -11.04 -13.96
N VAL A 184 -1.60 -9.83 -14.45
CA VAL A 184 -2.69 -8.85 -14.65
C VAL A 184 -2.60 -8.32 -16.06
N GLY A 185 -3.67 -8.43 -16.83
CA GLY A 185 -3.70 -7.85 -18.17
C GLY A 185 -3.93 -6.34 -18.10
N LEU A 186 -3.36 -5.64 -19.06
CA LEU A 186 -3.48 -4.19 -19.22
C LEU A 186 -4.39 -3.88 -20.41
N VAL A 187 -5.21 -2.85 -20.27
CA VAL A 187 -6.16 -2.43 -21.31
C VAL A 187 -5.57 -1.22 -22.00
N GLU A 188 -5.11 -1.39 -23.25
CA GLU A 188 -4.51 -0.31 -24.03
C GLU A 188 -5.54 0.63 -24.64
N GLU A 189 -6.51 0.05 -25.35
CA GLU A 189 -7.50 0.83 -26.08
C GLU A 189 -8.84 0.85 -25.36
N GLY A 190 -9.38 2.06 -25.24
CA GLY A 190 -10.77 2.28 -24.86
C GLY A 190 -11.73 1.79 -25.95
N PRO A 191 -13.03 1.66 -25.62
CA PRO A 191 -14.01 1.31 -26.63
C PRO A 191 -14.16 2.43 -27.67
N ASP A 192 -14.54 2.05 -28.89
CA ASP A 192 -14.91 2.97 -29.97
C ASP A 192 -16.16 3.82 -29.61
N ALA A 193 -16.56 4.71 -30.51
CA ALA A 193 -17.73 5.58 -30.31
C ALA A 193 -19.05 4.79 -30.10
N ASP A 194 -19.11 3.55 -30.58
CA ASP A 194 -20.27 2.64 -30.46
C ASP A 194 -20.15 1.72 -29.23
N GLY A 195 -19.06 1.80 -28.47
CA GLY A 195 -18.81 0.99 -27.28
C GLY A 195 -18.17 -0.37 -27.56
N ASN A 196 -17.67 -0.62 -28.76
CA ASN A 196 -16.98 -1.87 -29.11
C ASN A 196 -15.48 -1.78 -28.81
N TYR A 197 -14.90 -2.90 -28.40
CA TYR A 197 -13.45 -3.06 -28.36
C TYR A 197 -12.99 -3.73 -29.64
N LEU A 198 -11.91 -3.22 -30.21
CA LEU A 198 -11.33 -3.73 -31.46
C LEU A 198 -10.03 -4.47 -31.14
N ASN A 199 -9.68 -5.45 -31.97
CA ASN A 199 -8.33 -6.02 -31.98
C ASN A 199 -7.41 -5.16 -32.85
N GLU A 200 -6.13 -5.55 -32.95
CA GLU A 200 -5.12 -4.87 -33.77
C GLU A 200 -5.50 -4.77 -35.27
N ASP A 201 -6.29 -5.73 -35.78
CA ASP A 201 -6.80 -5.72 -37.16
C ASP A 201 -8.01 -4.78 -37.36
N GLY A 202 -8.54 -4.19 -36.29
CA GLY A 202 -9.73 -3.34 -36.29
C GLY A 202 -11.06 -4.10 -36.24
N ASP A 203 -11.04 -5.41 -36.00
CA ASP A 203 -12.22 -6.26 -35.86
C ASP A 203 -12.80 -6.20 -34.44
N VAL A 204 -14.13 -6.24 -34.33
CA VAL A 204 -14.84 -6.22 -33.04
C VAL A 204 -14.54 -7.50 -32.23
N ILE A 205 -13.99 -7.32 -31.04
CA ILE A 205 -13.75 -8.40 -30.08
C ILE A 205 -15.10 -8.88 -29.52
N SER A 206 -15.37 -10.17 -29.71
CA SER A 206 -16.60 -10.78 -29.20
C SER A 206 -16.57 -10.91 -27.67
N ASN A 207 -17.75 -10.90 -27.03
CA ASN A 207 -17.86 -11.19 -25.60
C ASN A 207 -17.30 -12.58 -25.23
N ALA A 208 -17.35 -13.55 -26.13
CA ALA A 208 -16.79 -14.88 -25.87
C ALA A 208 -15.26 -14.81 -25.80
N ASP A 209 -14.64 -14.02 -26.67
CA ASP A 209 -13.20 -13.81 -26.70
C ASP A 209 -12.73 -12.98 -25.50
N ALA A 210 -13.44 -11.89 -25.17
CA ALA A 210 -13.14 -11.06 -24.01
C ALA A 210 -13.33 -11.78 -22.65
N ARG A 211 -14.07 -12.90 -22.63
CA ARG A 211 -14.25 -13.76 -21.44
C ARG A 211 -13.22 -14.88 -21.32
N LYS A 212 -12.25 -14.96 -22.24
CA LYS A 212 -11.11 -15.87 -22.09
C LYS A 212 -10.30 -15.46 -20.84
N ARG A 213 -9.82 -16.47 -20.12
CA ARG A 213 -8.97 -16.31 -18.92
C ARG A 213 -7.47 -16.31 -19.26
N LYS A 214 -7.13 -16.42 -20.55
CA LYS A 214 -5.78 -16.17 -21.07
C LYS A 214 -5.63 -14.65 -21.23
N LEU A 215 -4.56 -14.10 -20.71
CA LEU A 215 -4.20 -12.69 -20.93
C LEU A 215 -3.60 -12.53 -22.32
N GLY A 216 -3.92 -11.43 -22.98
CA GLY A 216 -3.19 -10.94 -24.14
C GLY A 216 -2.10 -9.98 -23.70
N LEU A 217 -1.30 -9.53 -24.66
CA LEU A 217 -0.41 -8.40 -24.45
C LEU A 217 -1.21 -7.09 -24.50
N PRO A 218 -0.78 -6.05 -23.75
CA PRO A 218 0.23 -6.10 -22.71
C PRO A 218 -0.28 -6.73 -21.41
N TYR A 219 0.62 -7.30 -20.61
CA TYR A 219 0.30 -7.75 -19.25
C TYR A 219 1.50 -7.64 -18.31
N GLN A 220 1.20 -7.57 -17.01
CA GLN A 220 2.22 -7.54 -15.97
C GLN A 220 2.31 -8.89 -15.26
N ASN A 221 3.54 -9.34 -15.00
CA ASN A 221 3.82 -10.40 -14.04
C ASN A 221 4.51 -9.82 -12.80
N ILE A 222 3.91 -10.02 -11.63
CA ILE A 222 4.44 -9.50 -10.37
C ILE A 222 4.68 -10.68 -9.43
N ASN A 223 5.93 -10.85 -8.99
CA ASN A 223 6.29 -11.75 -7.90
C ASN A 223 6.77 -10.91 -6.71
N HIS A 224 6.15 -11.11 -5.55
CA HIS A 224 6.58 -10.51 -4.29
C HIS A 224 6.87 -11.60 -3.27
N TYR A 225 8.09 -11.61 -2.74
CA TYR A 225 8.53 -12.51 -1.69
C TYR A 225 8.75 -11.72 -0.42
N ARG A 226 8.26 -12.21 0.72
CA ARG A 226 8.49 -11.58 2.02
C ARG A 226 8.88 -12.61 3.06
N ALA A 227 9.92 -12.29 3.84
CA ALA A 227 10.29 -12.98 5.05
C ALA A 227 10.35 -11.96 6.20
N ALA A 228 9.51 -12.12 7.22
CA ALA A 228 9.40 -11.19 8.33
C ALA A 228 9.45 -11.92 9.69
N LEU A 229 10.39 -11.54 10.55
CA LEU A 229 10.50 -12.01 11.92
C LEU A 229 9.92 -10.96 12.87
N ASN A 230 8.78 -11.29 13.48
CA ASN A 230 8.08 -10.48 14.46
C ASN A 230 8.33 -11.03 15.86
N SER A 231 8.82 -10.21 16.78
CA SER A 231 9.05 -10.62 18.17
C SER A 231 8.44 -9.62 19.14
N ASN A 232 7.98 -10.12 20.28
CA ASN A 232 7.60 -9.33 21.43
C ASN A 232 8.15 -10.01 22.67
N ILE A 233 9.11 -9.39 23.34
CA ILE A 233 9.81 -9.97 24.49
C ILE A 233 9.52 -9.11 25.71
N LEU A 234 9.05 -9.74 26.79
CA LEU A 234 8.82 -9.10 28.07
C LEU A 234 10.17 -8.94 28.80
N LEU A 235 10.58 -7.71 29.08
CA LEU A 235 11.89 -7.39 29.67
C LEU A 235 11.73 -6.35 30.79
N GLY A 236 12.11 -6.69 32.03
CA GLY A 236 12.19 -5.73 33.13
C GLY A 236 10.88 -5.01 33.46
N GLY A 237 9.73 -5.65 33.26
CA GLY A 237 8.39 -5.06 33.40
C GLY A 237 7.93 -4.22 32.19
N GLY A 238 8.78 -4.04 31.19
CA GLY A 238 8.45 -3.46 29.88
C GLY A 238 8.32 -4.53 28.80
N GLN A 239 8.20 -4.06 27.55
CA GLN A 239 8.08 -4.91 26.36
C GLN A 239 9.00 -4.39 25.24
N LEU A 240 9.78 -5.29 24.65
CA LEU A 240 10.56 -5.05 23.45
C LEU A 240 9.87 -5.72 22.27
N LYS A 241 9.31 -4.91 21.37
CA LYS A 241 8.78 -5.37 20.09
C LYS A 241 9.82 -5.14 19.01
N SER A 242 10.01 -6.12 18.14
CA SER A 242 10.85 -5.98 16.97
C SER A 242 10.23 -6.64 15.74
N THR A 243 10.43 -6.01 14.59
CA THR A 243 10.11 -6.57 13.28
C THR A 243 11.35 -6.43 12.41
N LEU A 244 11.85 -7.54 11.88
CA LEU A 244 12.91 -7.56 10.88
C LEU A 244 12.34 -8.20 9.62
N ALA A 245 12.42 -7.55 8.48
CA ALA A 245 11.87 -8.10 7.25
C ALA A 245 12.80 -7.91 6.05
N PHE A 246 12.82 -8.93 5.20
CA PHE A 246 13.36 -8.91 3.85
C PHE A 246 12.20 -9.07 2.85
N GLN A 247 12.21 -8.26 1.81
CA GLN A 247 11.26 -8.33 0.70
C GLN A 247 12.02 -8.29 -0.63
N LYS A 248 11.53 -9.07 -1.59
CA LYS A 248 11.95 -9.01 -2.98
C LYS A 248 10.73 -8.87 -3.87
N ASN A 249 10.64 -7.74 -4.55
CA ASN A 249 9.61 -7.50 -5.55
C ASN A 249 10.23 -7.52 -6.96
N ILE A 250 9.69 -8.39 -7.80
CA ILE A 250 10.03 -8.52 -9.21
C ILE A 250 8.77 -8.15 -9.97
N ARG A 251 8.78 -7.03 -10.70
CA ARG A 251 7.72 -6.64 -11.62
C ARG A 251 8.27 -6.74 -13.03
N LYS A 252 7.56 -7.47 -13.88
CA LYS A 252 7.81 -7.55 -15.31
C LYS A 252 6.58 -7.07 -16.06
N GLU A 253 6.79 -6.36 -17.15
CA GLU A 253 5.76 -5.95 -18.09
C GLU A 253 6.14 -6.53 -19.46
N PHE A 254 5.14 -7.11 -20.10
CA PHE A 254 5.26 -7.79 -21.40
C PHE A 254 4.32 -7.04 -22.34
N GLU A 255 4.88 -6.44 -23.37
CA GLU A 255 4.19 -5.49 -24.25
C GLU A 255 4.14 -6.02 -25.69
N GLU A 256 5.29 -6.37 -26.26
CA GLU A 256 5.40 -6.87 -27.64
C GLU A 256 5.61 -8.40 -27.69
N SER A 257 6.14 -9.00 -26.61
CA SER A 257 6.52 -10.42 -26.55
C SER A 257 6.03 -11.09 -25.27
N GLU A 258 5.64 -12.37 -25.35
CA GLU A 258 5.38 -13.20 -24.16
C GLU A 258 6.69 -13.73 -23.52
N ASP A 259 7.82 -13.69 -24.25
CA ASP A 259 9.10 -14.31 -23.85
C ASP A 259 10.11 -13.32 -23.25
N GLU A 260 10.07 -12.07 -23.72
CA GLU A 260 10.98 -10.97 -23.32
C GLU A 260 10.16 -9.87 -22.68
N ALA A 261 10.64 -9.33 -21.55
CA ALA A 261 9.92 -8.33 -20.78
C ALA A 261 10.54 -6.96 -21.04
N GLY A 262 9.76 -6.05 -21.65
CA GLY A 262 10.17 -4.67 -21.88
C GLY A 262 10.61 -4.01 -20.57
N LEU A 263 9.70 -3.91 -19.60
CA LEU A 263 10.05 -3.46 -18.25
C LEU A 263 10.32 -4.64 -17.30
N ASN A 264 11.45 -4.62 -16.58
CA ASN A 264 11.76 -5.62 -15.55
C ASN A 264 12.47 -4.99 -14.35
N LEU A 265 11.66 -4.65 -13.34
CA LEU A 265 12.09 -3.97 -12.12
C LEU A 265 12.30 -4.96 -10.98
N ASN A 266 13.50 -4.96 -10.41
CA ASN A 266 13.86 -5.79 -9.27
C ASN A 266 14.18 -4.93 -8.05
N LEU A 267 13.29 -4.94 -7.05
CA LEU A 267 13.43 -4.21 -5.80
C LEU A 267 13.67 -5.18 -4.63
N ASP A 268 14.85 -5.07 -4.01
CA ASP A 268 15.13 -5.72 -2.74
C ASP A 268 15.00 -4.68 -1.61
N SER A 269 14.29 -5.04 -0.53
CA SER A 269 14.04 -4.17 0.62
C SER A 269 14.33 -4.89 1.94
N TYR A 270 15.09 -4.24 2.81
CA TYR A 270 15.41 -4.70 4.16
C TYR A 270 14.89 -3.68 5.16
N THR A 271 13.94 -4.07 6.00
CA THR A 271 13.33 -3.17 7.00
C THR A 271 13.55 -3.68 8.40
N TYR A 272 13.75 -2.75 9.34
CA TYR A 272 13.75 -3.04 10.77
C TYR A 272 12.89 -2.02 11.52
N ASP A 273 12.16 -2.49 12.53
CA ASP A 273 11.39 -1.68 13.47
C ASP A 273 11.61 -2.26 14.86
N VAL A 274 12.13 -1.47 15.80
CA VAL A 274 12.42 -1.89 17.17
C VAL A 274 11.81 -0.87 18.11
N LYS A 275 10.95 -1.32 19.03
CA LYS A 275 10.19 -0.49 19.95
C LYS A 275 10.31 -1.04 21.35
N TYR A 276 10.72 -0.21 22.30
CA TYR A 276 10.72 -0.55 23.71
C TYR A 276 9.68 0.29 24.44
N SER A 277 8.61 -0.34 24.92
CA SER A 277 7.68 0.30 25.85
C SER A 277 8.12 0.02 27.27
N PHE A 278 8.32 1.09 28.02
CA PHE A 278 8.75 1.03 29.41
C PHE A 278 7.57 0.59 30.30
N PRO A 279 7.86 0.03 31.49
CA PRO A 279 6.82 -0.19 32.50
C PRO A 279 6.05 1.10 32.78
N SER A 280 4.74 0.99 32.93
CA SER A 280 3.90 2.14 33.27
C SER A 280 4.35 2.76 34.59
N THR A 281 4.66 4.05 34.58
CA THR A 281 5.07 4.80 35.77
C THR A 281 3.91 5.70 36.21
N GLY A 282 3.11 5.21 37.16
CA GLY A 282 1.79 5.79 37.45
C GLY A 282 0.89 5.66 36.23
N ASN A 283 0.41 6.80 35.73
CA ASN A 283 -0.48 6.84 34.56
C ASN A 283 0.25 7.03 33.22
N TRP A 284 1.59 7.06 33.21
CA TRP A 284 2.40 7.33 32.03
C TRP A 284 2.94 6.05 31.40
N GLU A 285 2.85 5.97 30.07
CA GLU A 285 3.29 4.85 29.23
C GLU A 285 4.30 5.38 28.18
N PRO A 286 5.60 5.48 28.51
CA PRO A 286 6.62 5.91 27.56
C PRO A 286 7.03 4.76 26.62
N THR A 287 7.34 5.10 25.37
CA THR A 287 7.91 4.19 24.37
C THR A 287 9.00 4.91 23.58
N LEU A 288 10.12 4.22 23.35
CA LEU A 288 11.15 4.65 22.40
C LEU A 288 11.17 3.67 21.24
N GLY A 289 11.49 4.15 20.05
CA GLY A 289 11.69 3.26 18.93
C GLY A 289 12.68 3.77 17.89
N LEU A 290 13.19 2.80 17.13
CA LEU A 290 14.10 2.98 16.02
C LEU A 290 13.55 2.18 14.85
N GLN A 291 13.55 2.79 13.67
CA GLN A 291 13.07 2.18 12.45
C GLN A 291 14.04 2.52 11.31
N GLY A 292 14.17 1.62 10.35
CA GLY A 292 14.90 1.93 9.15
C GLY A 292 14.62 0.97 8.02
N MET A 293 15.12 1.35 6.86
CA MET A 293 14.90 0.64 5.61
C MET A 293 16.08 0.87 4.68
N TYR A 294 16.57 -0.20 4.09
CA TYR A 294 17.56 -0.18 3.01
C TYR A 294 16.96 -0.83 1.78
N GLN A 295 17.06 -0.16 0.63
CA GLN A 295 16.50 -0.63 -0.64
C GLN A 295 17.55 -0.55 -1.75
N THR A 296 17.48 -1.53 -2.64
CA THR A 296 18.22 -1.53 -3.91
C THR A 296 17.28 -1.90 -5.04
N ASN A 297 17.33 -1.13 -6.12
CA ASN A 297 16.61 -1.43 -7.35
C ASN A 297 17.59 -1.67 -8.49
N ALA A 298 17.27 -2.66 -9.32
CA ALA A 298 17.94 -2.91 -10.59
C ALA A 298 16.90 -3.05 -11.71
N ASN A 299 17.20 -2.48 -12.87
CA ASN A 299 16.44 -2.66 -14.10
C ASN A 299 17.11 -3.73 -14.96
N ASN A 300 16.35 -4.76 -15.33
CA ASN A 300 16.82 -5.91 -16.11
C ASN A 300 15.94 -6.14 -17.35
N GLY A 301 15.27 -5.10 -17.83
CA GLY A 301 14.43 -5.12 -19.02
C GLY A 301 15.13 -4.39 -20.16
N ASP A 302 14.52 -4.42 -21.32
CA ASP A 302 15.00 -3.74 -22.52
C ASP A 302 14.58 -2.26 -22.53
N GLU A 303 13.52 -1.93 -21.77
CA GLU A 303 13.05 -0.57 -21.53
C GLU A 303 13.40 -0.06 -20.12
N TYR A 304 13.51 1.27 -20.01
CA TYR A 304 13.87 1.97 -18.79
C TYR A 304 12.87 3.05 -18.42
N LEU A 305 12.26 2.94 -17.24
CA LEU A 305 11.38 3.97 -16.69
C LEU A 305 12.02 4.73 -15.52
N ILE A 306 12.76 4.03 -14.66
CA ILE A 306 13.47 4.61 -13.51
C ILE A 306 14.93 4.16 -13.49
N PRO A 307 15.87 4.92 -12.91
CA PRO A 307 17.25 4.50 -12.79
C PRO A 307 17.39 3.38 -11.76
N ASP A 308 18.49 2.64 -11.89
CA ASP A 308 19.03 1.86 -10.77
C ASP A 308 19.25 2.79 -9.58
N TYR A 309 18.91 2.33 -8.37
CA TYR A 309 19.11 3.17 -7.20
C TYR A 309 19.40 2.38 -5.93
N THR A 310 19.96 3.11 -4.97
CA THR A 310 20.02 2.69 -3.57
C THR A 310 19.33 3.72 -2.71
N SER A 311 18.55 3.29 -1.74
CA SER A 311 17.95 4.17 -0.73
C SER A 311 18.21 3.65 0.67
N ASN A 312 18.51 4.55 1.59
CA ASN A 312 18.64 4.23 3.00
C ASN A 312 17.84 5.23 3.83
N ASN A 313 17.05 4.73 4.77
CA ASN A 313 16.23 5.51 5.68
C ASN A 313 16.48 5.04 7.11
N ILE A 314 16.63 5.99 8.03
CA ILE A 314 16.65 5.74 9.47
C ILE A 314 15.81 6.80 10.17
N GLY A 315 14.99 6.35 11.13
CA GLY A 315 14.21 7.23 11.96
C GLY A 315 14.15 6.75 13.40
N ALA A 316 14.25 7.69 14.33
CA ALA A 316 14.15 7.46 15.76
C ALA A 316 12.97 8.27 16.32
N PHE A 317 12.21 7.67 17.23
CA PHE A 317 11.06 8.33 17.81
C PHE A 317 10.92 8.07 19.31
N ALA A 318 10.26 9.02 19.96
CA ALA A 318 9.79 8.91 21.33
C ALA A 318 8.28 9.16 21.36
N TYR A 319 7.58 8.37 22.15
CA TYR A 319 6.14 8.43 22.32
C TYR A 319 5.80 8.36 23.80
N LEU A 320 4.81 9.14 24.19
CA LEU A 320 4.34 9.22 25.57
C LEU A 320 2.82 9.23 25.56
N LYS A 321 2.22 8.30 26.29
CA LYS A 321 0.79 8.27 26.53
C LYS A 321 0.51 8.41 28.03
N ARG A 322 -0.59 9.08 28.35
CA ARG A 322 -1.10 9.18 29.73
C ARG A 322 -2.60 8.93 29.75
N ASN A 323 -3.02 7.94 30.54
CA ASN A 323 -4.44 7.72 30.82
C ASN A 323 -4.88 8.54 32.05
N PHE A 324 -6.12 8.97 32.07
CA PHE A 324 -6.77 9.60 33.22
C PHE A 324 -8.24 9.18 33.24
N GLU A 325 -8.96 9.50 34.32
CA GLU A 325 -10.30 8.95 34.61
C GLU A 325 -11.29 9.07 33.43
N LYS A 326 -11.26 10.20 32.71
CA LYS A 326 -12.17 10.51 31.60
C LYS A 326 -11.49 10.52 30.23
N GLY A 327 -10.34 9.89 30.06
CA GLY A 327 -9.68 9.91 28.75
C GLY A 327 -8.18 9.63 28.74
N ALA A 328 -7.55 10.05 27.65
CA ALA A 328 -6.13 9.88 27.46
C ALA A 328 -5.54 11.04 26.64
N ILE A 329 -4.28 11.36 26.91
CA ILE A 329 -3.47 12.23 26.07
C ILE A 329 -2.26 11.43 25.57
N ASN A 330 -1.85 11.70 24.34
CA ASN A 330 -0.64 11.17 23.76
C ASN A 330 0.17 12.26 23.07
N ALA A 331 1.48 12.09 23.03
CA ALA A 331 2.40 12.95 22.31
C ALA A 331 3.54 12.12 21.74
N GLY A 332 4.07 12.51 20.59
CA GLY A 332 5.20 11.86 19.96
C GLY A 332 6.09 12.84 19.21
N VAL A 333 7.38 12.53 19.16
CA VAL A 333 8.37 13.23 18.34
C VAL A 333 9.19 12.20 17.58
N ARG A 334 9.54 12.51 16.34
CA ARG A 334 10.31 11.65 15.46
C ARG A 334 11.30 12.47 14.66
N TYR A 335 12.50 11.93 14.47
CA TYR A 335 13.46 12.42 13.50
C TYR A 335 13.68 11.34 12.43
N ASP A 336 13.59 11.72 11.16
CA ASP A 336 13.87 10.85 10.01
C ASP A 336 15.01 11.43 9.18
N TYR A 337 15.86 10.54 8.64
CA TYR A 337 16.92 10.85 7.70
C TYR A 337 16.93 9.81 6.57
N LYS A 338 16.79 10.27 5.32
CA LYS A 338 16.74 9.41 4.14
C LYS A 338 17.72 9.88 3.07
N THR A 339 18.43 8.94 2.46
CA THR A 339 19.27 9.16 1.29
C THR A 339 18.76 8.34 0.12
N ILE A 340 18.88 8.91 -1.08
CA ILE A 340 18.56 8.24 -2.35
C ILE A 340 19.71 8.56 -3.30
N ASN A 341 20.31 7.52 -3.87
CA ASN A 341 21.34 7.65 -4.91
C ASN A 341 20.83 6.96 -6.17
N GLY A 342 20.45 7.74 -7.18
CA GLY A 342 20.14 7.26 -8.53
C GLY A 342 21.43 7.13 -9.34
N ARG A 343 21.59 6.02 -10.05
CA ARG A 343 22.74 5.76 -10.91
C ARG A 343 22.52 6.34 -12.31
N ASP A 344 23.62 6.65 -12.97
CA ASP A 344 23.63 6.96 -14.38
C ASP A 344 23.42 5.69 -15.22
N LEU A 345 22.90 5.89 -16.43
CA LEU A 345 22.79 4.87 -17.45
C LEU A 345 23.04 5.53 -18.80
N ASN A 346 23.96 4.96 -19.57
CA ASN A 346 24.13 5.27 -20.97
C ASN A 346 23.78 4.01 -21.76
N ASP A 347 22.84 4.14 -22.68
CA ASP A 347 22.46 3.07 -23.59
C ASP A 347 22.68 3.52 -25.03
N ASN A 348 23.34 2.69 -25.83
CA ASN A 348 23.66 2.98 -27.24
C ASN A 348 24.32 4.35 -27.52
N GLY A 349 25.04 4.90 -26.54
CA GLY A 349 25.72 6.20 -26.64
C GLY A 349 24.84 7.41 -26.29
N GLU A 350 23.58 7.18 -25.93
CA GLU A 350 22.66 8.18 -25.37
C GLU A 350 22.58 8.05 -23.85
N GLN A 351 22.53 9.20 -23.17
CA GLN A 351 22.40 9.23 -21.72
C GLN A 351 20.91 9.12 -21.33
N VAL A 352 20.50 7.93 -20.91
CA VAL A 352 19.13 7.65 -20.44
C VAL A 352 18.90 8.23 -19.05
N PHE A 353 19.85 8.04 -18.13
CA PHE A 353 19.77 8.59 -16.77
C PHE A 353 21.04 9.35 -16.37
N THR A 354 20.85 10.47 -15.69
CA THR A 354 21.94 11.21 -15.02
C THR A 354 21.98 10.83 -13.55
N ALA A 355 23.16 10.46 -13.05
CA ALA A 355 23.34 10.14 -11.64
C ALA A 355 23.00 11.33 -10.73
N PHE A 356 22.36 11.04 -9.60
CA PHE A 356 22.02 12.05 -8.59
C PHE A 356 22.09 11.49 -7.18
N LYS A 357 22.22 12.39 -6.21
CA LYS A 357 22.20 12.06 -4.78
C LYS A 357 21.36 13.07 -4.02
N ASN A 358 20.32 12.59 -3.37
CA ASN A 358 19.47 13.40 -2.50
C ASN A 358 19.61 12.95 -1.05
N ASN A 359 19.58 13.92 -0.13
CA ASN A 359 19.49 13.68 1.30
C ASN A 359 18.31 14.50 1.84
N PHE A 360 17.45 13.85 2.62
CA PHE A 360 16.25 14.44 3.19
C PHE A 360 16.23 14.18 4.69
N SER A 361 15.71 15.13 5.47
CA SER A 361 15.59 14.95 6.91
C SER A 361 14.50 15.82 7.49
N ASN A 362 13.78 15.31 8.49
CA ASN A 362 12.72 16.08 9.13
C ASN A 362 12.57 15.74 10.61
N VAL A 363 12.11 16.72 11.39
CA VAL A 363 11.55 16.49 12.72
C VAL A 363 10.03 16.59 12.61
N SER A 364 9.36 15.50 12.94
CA SER A 364 7.90 15.40 12.95
C SER A 364 7.40 15.28 14.39
N GLY A 365 6.24 15.86 14.68
CA GLY A 365 5.64 15.84 16.02
C GLY A 365 4.15 15.57 15.96
N SER A 366 3.60 14.96 17.01
CA SER A 366 2.15 14.73 17.14
C SER A 366 1.71 14.91 18.59
N ILE A 367 0.48 15.39 18.76
CA ILE A 367 -0.25 15.42 20.03
C ILE A 367 -1.70 15.04 19.79
N GLY A 368 -2.25 14.22 20.66
CA GLY A 368 -3.63 13.75 20.58
C GLY A 368 -4.29 13.69 21.95
N ILE A 369 -5.58 14.00 22.00
CA ILE A 369 -6.41 13.88 23.20
C ILE A 369 -7.70 13.15 22.85
N ALA A 370 -8.12 12.25 23.73
CA ALA A 370 -9.46 11.69 23.77
C ALA A 370 -10.06 12.00 25.15
N TYR A 371 -11.26 12.58 25.18
CA TYR A 371 -11.91 13.01 26.41
C TYR A 371 -13.40 12.66 26.37
N GLU A 372 -13.86 11.92 27.38
CA GLU A 372 -15.27 11.62 27.61
C GLU A 372 -15.96 12.87 28.18
N VAL A 373 -16.58 13.66 27.29
CA VAL A 373 -17.26 14.92 27.66
C VAL A 373 -18.57 14.67 28.41
N ALA A 374 -19.22 13.55 28.13
CA ALA A 374 -20.41 13.05 28.79
C ALA A 374 -20.47 11.53 28.62
N LYS A 375 -21.35 10.87 29.39
CA LYS A 375 -21.56 9.42 29.26
C LYS A 375 -21.83 9.08 27.78
N ASP A 376 -21.10 8.08 27.28
CA ASP A 376 -21.20 7.57 25.90
C ASP A 376 -20.81 8.59 24.81
N LEU A 377 -20.23 9.75 25.16
CA LEU A 377 -19.84 10.81 24.22
C LEU A 377 -18.36 11.17 24.39
N VAL A 378 -17.55 10.88 23.37
CA VAL A 378 -16.11 11.10 23.35
C VAL A 378 -15.74 12.15 22.31
N LEU A 379 -15.00 13.16 22.75
CA LEU A 379 -14.34 14.13 21.89
C LEU A 379 -12.88 13.71 21.67
N ARG A 380 -12.44 13.71 20.41
CA ARG A 380 -11.06 13.41 20.02
C ARG A 380 -10.47 14.61 19.29
N GLY A 381 -9.28 15.04 19.65
CA GLY A 381 -8.54 16.09 18.94
C GLY A 381 -7.12 15.63 18.67
N ASN A 382 -6.61 15.85 17.46
CA ASN A 382 -5.21 15.57 17.12
C ASN A 382 -4.61 16.72 16.32
N ALA A 383 -3.32 16.95 16.54
CA ALA A 383 -2.51 17.85 15.73
C ALA A 383 -1.14 17.22 15.51
N GLY A 384 -0.58 17.34 14.32
CA GLY A 384 0.78 16.88 14.08
C GLY A 384 1.30 17.14 12.69
N SER A 385 2.57 16.84 12.49
CA SER A 385 3.27 17.00 11.23
C SER A 385 3.72 15.68 10.63
N GLY A 386 3.74 15.62 9.30
CA GLY A 386 4.21 14.49 8.51
C GLY A 386 5.45 14.81 7.70
N PHE A 387 6.12 13.77 7.23
CA PHE A 387 7.31 13.83 6.37
C PHE A 387 7.25 12.72 5.31
N ARG A 388 7.54 13.08 4.06
CA ARG A 388 7.77 12.13 2.98
C ARG A 388 8.93 12.62 2.11
N ALA A 389 9.88 11.74 1.84
CA ALA A 389 10.86 12.00 0.79
C ALA A 389 10.26 11.69 -0.58
N PRO A 390 10.64 12.42 -1.65
CA PRO A 390 10.27 12.05 -3.01
C PRO A 390 10.66 10.60 -3.30
N ASN A 391 9.82 9.86 -4.02
CA ASN A 391 10.10 8.50 -4.46
C ASN A 391 11.02 8.52 -5.69
N ILE A 392 11.47 7.35 -6.14
CA ILE A 392 12.45 7.28 -7.24
C ILE A 392 11.87 7.78 -8.57
N ALA A 393 10.61 7.47 -8.89
CA ALA A 393 9.98 7.91 -10.12
C ALA A 393 9.88 9.45 -10.15
N GLU A 394 9.50 10.06 -9.03
CA GLU A 394 9.47 11.52 -8.88
C GLU A 394 10.84 12.18 -9.08
N LEU A 395 11.93 11.53 -8.63
CA LEU A 395 13.29 12.10 -8.73
C LEU A 395 13.98 11.82 -10.06
N GLY A 396 13.72 10.67 -10.66
CA GLY A 396 14.59 10.11 -11.70
C GLY A 396 13.87 9.44 -12.87
N ALA A 397 12.54 9.42 -12.94
CA ALA A 397 11.86 8.82 -14.10
C ALA A 397 12.32 9.48 -15.41
N ASN A 398 12.47 8.67 -16.46
CA ASN A 398 12.72 9.14 -17.82
C ASN A 398 12.34 8.04 -18.80
N GLY A 399 11.05 7.84 -19.03
CA GLY A 399 10.56 6.78 -19.92
C GLY A 399 9.05 6.74 -20.08
N ARG A 400 8.59 5.87 -20.97
CA ARG A 400 7.17 5.52 -21.15
C ARG A 400 6.70 4.70 -19.95
N HIS A 401 5.44 4.90 -19.57
CA HIS A 401 4.79 4.15 -18.51
C HIS A 401 3.48 3.58 -19.04
N GLU A 402 3.50 2.29 -19.38
CA GLU A 402 2.45 1.62 -20.14
C GLU A 402 1.04 1.80 -19.63
N GLY A 403 0.81 1.50 -18.35
CA GLY A 403 -0.52 1.55 -17.78
C GLY A 403 -1.08 2.96 -17.60
N THR A 404 -0.34 4.01 -17.97
CA THR A 404 -0.76 5.41 -17.87
C THR A 404 -0.69 6.22 -19.17
N PHE A 405 -0.30 5.61 -20.31
CA PHE A 405 -0.20 6.25 -21.64
C PHE A 405 0.51 7.62 -21.63
N ARG A 406 1.61 7.72 -20.90
CA ARG A 406 2.36 8.97 -20.78
C ARG A 406 3.85 8.70 -20.69
N TYR A 407 4.62 9.73 -21.05
CA TYR A 407 6.06 9.76 -20.83
C TYR A 407 6.34 10.55 -19.54
N GLU A 408 7.03 9.95 -18.57
CA GLU A 408 7.30 10.56 -17.27
C GLU A 408 8.74 11.08 -17.17
N ILE A 409 8.88 12.31 -16.66
CA ILE A 409 10.19 12.92 -16.39
C ILE A 409 10.28 13.38 -14.93
N GLY A 410 11.21 12.76 -14.21
CA GLY A 410 11.58 13.05 -12.84
C GLY A 410 12.32 14.38 -12.67
N ASN A 411 12.45 14.81 -11.42
CA ASN A 411 13.16 16.02 -11.05
C ASN A 411 14.00 15.77 -9.79
N SER A 412 15.31 15.63 -9.96
CA SER A 412 16.24 15.37 -8.84
C SER A 412 16.42 16.57 -7.90
N ASN A 413 15.84 17.74 -8.21
CA ASN A 413 15.87 18.92 -7.34
C ASN A 413 14.65 19.05 -6.41
N LEU A 414 13.73 18.08 -6.44
CA LEU A 414 12.57 18.07 -5.55
C LEU A 414 13.00 18.07 -4.07
N LYS A 415 12.25 18.82 -3.26
CA LYS A 415 12.38 18.83 -1.81
C LYS A 415 11.47 17.78 -1.18
N GLN A 416 11.68 17.47 0.09
CA GLN A 416 10.73 16.65 0.85
C GLN A 416 9.37 17.33 1.01
N GLU A 417 8.31 16.52 1.03
CA GLU A 417 6.99 16.95 1.46
C GLU A 417 6.92 16.94 2.99
N THR A 418 6.37 18.00 3.55
CA THR A 418 6.01 18.06 4.96
C THR A 418 4.55 18.47 5.10
N SER A 419 3.92 18.08 6.21
CA SER A 419 2.54 18.47 6.45
C SER A 419 2.31 19.02 7.85
N LEU A 420 1.22 19.76 8.00
CA LEU A 420 0.63 20.11 9.29
C LEU A 420 -0.86 19.78 9.23
N GLN A 421 -1.27 18.83 10.06
CA GLN A 421 -2.62 18.29 10.09
C GLN A 421 -3.29 18.52 11.44
N PHE A 422 -4.57 18.90 11.38
CA PHE A 422 -5.49 19.00 12.51
C PHE A 422 -6.72 18.13 12.27
N ASP A 423 -7.15 17.44 13.32
CA ASP A 423 -8.29 16.54 13.33
C ASP A 423 -9.16 16.81 14.56
N LEU A 424 -10.47 16.89 14.36
CA LEU A 424 -11.46 16.97 15.43
C LEU A 424 -12.56 15.93 15.18
N GLY A 425 -12.77 15.04 16.13
CA GLY A 425 -13.75 13.96 16.07
C GLY A 425 -14.69 13.95 17.26
N LEU A 426 -15.95 13.64 17.03
CA LEU A 426 -16.98 13.43 18.04
C LEU A 426 -17.62 12.06 17.81
N GLU A 427 -17.63 11.22 18.84
CA GLU A 427 -18.15 9.86 18.79
C GLU A 427 -19.19 9.68 19.90
N TYR A 428 -20.41 9.29 19.53
CA TYR A 428 -21.46 8.91 20.46
C TYR A 428 -21.76 7.41 20.31
N SER A 429 -21.69 6.66 21.40
CA SER A 429 -21.87 5.20 21.41
C SER A 429 -22.99 4.81 22.37
N GLY A 430 -24.23 5.10 21.99
CA GLY A 430 -25.43 4.73 22.75
C GLY A 430 -25.91 3.30 22.45
N GLU A 431 -26.85 2.81 23.26
CA GLU A 431 -27.37 1.43 23.12
C GLU A 431 -28.05 1.14 21.77
N LYS A 432 -28.68 2.16 21.16
CA LYS A 432 -29.48 2.02 19.94
C LYS A 432 -28.86 2.70 18.73
N VAL A 433 -27.89 3.59 18.94
CA VAL A 433 -27.31 4.42 17.89
C VAL A 433 -25.86 4.68 18.21
N THR A 434 -25.00 4.46 17.21
CA THR A 434 -23.63 4.98 17.18
C THR A 434 -23.56 6.11 16.16
N LEU A 435 -22.99 7.25 16.54
CA LEU A 435 -22.75 8.39 15.65
C LEU A 435 -21.26 8.73 15.66
N GLY A 436 -20.71 8.98 14.49
CA GLY A 436 -19.36 9.51 14.32
C GLY A 436 -19.39 10.78 13.46
N LEU A 437 -18.72 11.82 13.91
CA LEU A 437 -18.48 13.05 13.14
C LEU A 437 -17.00 13.37 13.21
N ASN A 438 -16.37 13.63 12.07
CA ASN A 438 -14.97 14.03 12.00
C ASN A 438 -14.80 15.21 11.05
N ALA A 439 -13.94 16.15 11.41
CA ALA A 439 -13.49 17.23 10.56
C ALA A 439 -11.95 17.25 10.56
N TYR A 440 -11.35 17.56 9.42
CA TYR A 440 -9.91 17.61 9.28
C TYR A 440 -9.45 18.75 8.36
N SER A 441 -8.23 19.21 8.61
CA SER A 441 -7.50 20.14 7.76
C SER A 441 -6.04 19.72 7.72
N ASN A 442 -5.50 19.50 6.53
CA ASN A 442 -4.12 19.09 6.32
C ASN A 442 -3.49 20.01 5.27
N ARG A 443 -2.49 20.80 5.68
CA ARG A 443 -1.69 21.60 4.76
C ARG A 443 -0.39 20.88 4.47
N ILE A 444 -0.13 20.61 3.20
CA ILE A 444 1.09 19.94 2.72
C ILE A 444 1.95 20.98 2.00
N TYR A 445 3.19 21.11 2.46
CA TYR A 445 4.20 21.96 1.86
C TYR A 445 5.03 21.16 0.85
N ASN A 446 5.35 21.80 -0.28
CA ASN A 446 6.06 21.18 -1.40
C ASN A 446 5.38 19.90 -1.94
N TYR A 447 4.05 19.86 -1.93
CA TYR A 447 3.24 18.79 -2.52
C TYR A 447 3.70 18.46 -3.94
N ILE A 448 4.13 17.22 -4.16
CA ILE A 448 4.64 16.70 -5.43
C ILE A 448 3.50 16.16 -6.29
N TYR A 449 3.42 16.60 -7.53
CA TYR A 449 2.46 16.05 -8.49
C TYR A 449 3.04 16.02 -9.91
N PRO A 450 2.65 15.03 -10.72
CA PRO A 450 2.94 15.03 -12.14
C PRO A 450 1.95 15.96 -12.86
N GLY A 451 2.45 16.72 -13.85
CA GLY A 451 1.61 17.54 -14.71
C GLY A 451 2.14 17.61 -16.13
N ASN A 452 1.24 17.67 -17.10
CA ASN A 452 1.58 18.04 -18.47
C ASN A 452 1.52 19.57 -18.57
N PHE A 453 2.66 20.20 -18.88
CA PHE A 453 2.78 21.64 -18.98
C PHE A 453 2.96 22.04 -20.44
N ASN A 454 2.21 23.04 -20.89
CA ASN A 454 2.25 23.56 -22.26
C ASN A 454 1.89 22.52 -23.36
N ASN A 455 1.09 21.50 -23.05
CA ASN A 455 0.78 20.40 -23.97
C ASN A 455 2.05 19.75 -24.54
N GLU A 456 3.07 19.59 -23.70
CA GLU A 456 4.33 18.96 -24.09
C GLU A 456 4.07 17.51 -24.51
N THR A 457 4.64 17.12 -25.65
CA THR A 457 4.55 15.77 -26.19
C THR A 457 5.92 15.32 -26.67
N THR A 458 6.16 14.01 -26.64
CA THR A 458 7.35 13.40 -27.24
C THR A 458 6.94 12.27 -28.18
N PRO A 459 7.59 12.10 -29.33
CA PRO A 459 7.49 10.85 -30.06
C PRO A 459 8.15 9.76 -29.22
N PHE A 460 7.51 8.60 -29.19
CA PHE A 460 8.05 7.34 -28.73
C PHE A 460 8.03 6.39 -29.92
N VAL A 461 9.06 5.57 -30.05
CA VAL A 461 9.16 4.55 -31.10
C VAL A 461 9.33 3.24 -30.35
N ASP A 462 8.37 2.34 -30.50
CA ASP A 462 8.44 1.00 -29.90
C ASP A 462 9.42 0.09 -30.68
N GLU A 463 9.59 -1.14 -30.19
CA GLU A 463 10.50 -2.12 -30.78
C GLU A 463 10.12 -2.50 -32.22
N ASP A 464 8.83 -2.40 -32.57
CA ASP A 464 8.30 -2.65 -33.91
C ASP A 464 8.49 -1.45 -34.86
N GLY A 465 9.01 -0.33 -34.35
CA GLY A 465 9.27 0.88 -35.11
C GLY A 465 8.02 1.74 -35.34
N LEU A 466 6.91 1.44 -34.67
CA LEU A 466 5.71 2.26 -34.68
C LEU A 466 5.93 3.49 -33.80
N SER A 467 5.65 4.67 -34.36
CA SER A 467 5.81 5.92 -33.64
C SER A 467 4.48 6.41 -33.06
N THR A 468 4.43 6.49 -31.74
CA THR A 468 3.30 7.03 -30.98
C THR A 468 3.69 8.37 -30.35
N ILE A 469 2.76 9.34 -30.35
CA ILE A 469 2.98 10.63 -29.69
C ILE A 469 2.42 10.55 -28.27
N LEU A 470 3.29 10.66 -27.28
CA LEU A 470 2.91 10.59 -25.87
C LEU A 470 2.91 11.97 -25.21
N PRO A 471 1.93 12.28 -24.33
CA PRO A 471 2.00 13.46 -23.50
C PRO A 471 3.11 13.32 -22.46
N VAL A 472 3.92 14.36 -22.29
CA VAL A 472 5.01 14.41 -21.31
C VAL A 472 4.49 14.93 -19.97
N TYR A 473 4.71 14.18 -18.90
CA TYR A 473 4.37 14.57 -17.53
C TYR A 473 5.65 14.80 -16.73
N ARG A 474 5.73 15.96 -16.09
CA ARG A 474 6.88 16.36 -15.27
C ARG A 474 6.48 16.48 -13.81
N PHE A 475 7.31 15.97 -12.92
CA PHE A 475 7.11 16.11 -11.48
C PHE A 475 7.52 17.49 -10.97
N VAL A 476 6.58 18.22 -10.38
CA VAL A 476 6.77 19.57 -9.83
C VAL A 476 6.21 19.69 -8.40
N GLN A 477 6.44 20.83 -7.74
CA GLN A 477 6.00 21.07 -6.36
C GLN A 477 5.17 22.34 -6.21
N THR A 478 4.18 22.30 -5.32
CA THR A 478 3.42 23.46 -4.84
C THR A 478 2.92 23.22 -3.40
N ASP A 479 2.27 24.18 -2.76
CA ASP A 479 1.55 23.92 -1.50
C ASP A 479 0.13 23.40 -1.79
N ALA A 480 -0.36 22.48 -0.95
CA ALA A 480 -1.71 21.93 -1.07
C ALA A 480 -2.47 21.97 0.27
N ASP A 481 -3.74 22.34 0.23
CA ASP A 481 -4.65 22.32 1.39
C ASP A 481 -5.74 21.27 1.17
N LEU A 482 -5.85 20.31 2.10
CA LEU A 482 -6.88 19.26 2.09
C LEU A 482 -7.76 19.43 3.32
N ILE A 483 -9.00 19.86 3.11
CA ILE A 483 -9.98 20.17 4.16
C ILE A 483 -11.24 19.36 3.90
N GLY A 484 -11.79 18.72 4.93
CA GLY A 484 -12.99 17.91 4.75
C GLY A 484 -13.62 17.46 6.05
N GLY A 485 -14.68 16.68 5.91
CA GLY A 485 -15.40 16.07 7.03
C GLY A 485 -16.00 14.72 6.65
N GLU A 486 -16.24 13.90 7.66
CA GLU A 486 -16.77 12.55 7.57
C GLU A 486 -17.89 12.39 8.60
N ALA A 487 -18.95 11.68 8.26
CA ALA A 487 -20.04 11.36 9.18
C ALA A 487 -20.45 9.89 9.03
N SER A 488 -20.75 9.22 10.14
CA SER A 488 -21.29 7.87 10.19
C SER A 488 -22.45 7.79 11.19
N VAL A 489 -23.43 6.96 10.87
CA VAL A 489 -24.61 6.71 11.70
C VAL A 489 -24.94 5.23 11.59
N ASP A 490 -24.84 4.50 12.70
CA ASP A 490 -25.19 3.09 12.79
C ASP A 490 -26.36 2.90 13.77
N PHE A 491 -27.39 2.17 13.34
CA PHE A 491 -28.59 1.93 14.15
C PHE A 491 -28.63 0.50 14.69
N HIS A 492 -28.57 0.38 16.02
CA HIS A 492 -28.62 -0.88 16.77
C HIS A 492 -30.03 -1.18 17.27
N LEU A 493 -31.01 -1.20 16.36
CA LEU A 493 -32.44 -1.30 16.73
C LEU A 493 -32.80 -2.65 17.35
N ILE A 494 -32.13 -3.72 16.92
CA ILE A 494 -32.34 -5.09 17.39
C ILE A 494 -30.98 -5.79 17.43
N LYS A 495 -30.65 -6.44 18.56
CA LYS A 495 -29.37 -7.17 18.74
C LYS A 495 -29.08 -8.22 17.67
N SER A 496 -30.10 -8.76 16.99
CA SER A 496 -29.95 -9.79 15.95
C SER A 496 -29.71 -9.24 14.54
N LEU A 497 -29.80 -7.92 14.34
CA LEU A 497 -29.51 -7.25 13.06
C LEU A 497 -28.07 -6.75 12.97
N HIS A 498 -27.24 -7.07 13.97
CA HIS A 498 -25.86 -6.62 14.09
C HIS A 498 -24.86 -7.65 13.57
#